data_AF-A0A6N6S324-F1
#
_entry.id   AF-A0A6N6S324-F1
#
_cell.length_a   1.000
_cell.length_b   1.000
_cell.length_c   1.000
_cell.angle_alpha   90.00
_cell.angle_beta   90.00
_cell.angle_gamma   90.00
#
_symmetry.space_group_name_H-M   'P 1'
#
loop_
_entity.id
_entity.type
_entity.pdbx_description
1 polymer ?
#
loop_
_entity_poly.entity_id
_entity_poly.type
_entity_poly.pdbx_seq_one_letter_code
_entity_poly.pdbx_strand_id
1 'polypeptide(L)'
;CNIPVLGYVPFDEEIILPERHLGLVPSVEQELSKSAYQKIGKLLSATVDIDKLISIAASPNNLPPFNKTVFSGIKERFCFRIAVALDEAFNFYYQDNLDLLELYGVELTYFSPIYDKYLPADIDGLYIGGGFPELYASLLAANTTMKESIRKAHRNGVVIYGECGGMMYLLEQLIDFKNNTHEMCGILKGTTKMENKRQGLGYVTAKTIQDTLMCSRGDIFKAHEFHWSSLHTSAETQYAYEVFKYGDHIPKRDGLIANRVLGSYCHIHFSTDPKLAKQFLCTIADRS
;
A
#
# COMPACT_ATOMS: atom_id res chain seq x y z
N CYS A 1 5.61 3.50 -40.05
CA CYS A 1 5.03 4.11 -38.83
C CYS A 1 5.25 5.61 -38.87
N ASN A 2 4.20 6.43 -38.69
CA ASN A 2 4.27 7.90 -38.79
C ASN A 2 4.05 8.60 -37.43
N ILE A 3 4.55 8.01 -36.35
CA ILE A 3 4.42 8.57 -35.00
C ILE A 3 5.59 9.55 -34.78
N PRO A 4 5.34 10.83 -34.50
CA PRO A 4 6.40 11.80 -34.30
C PRO A 4 7.18 11.49 -33.01
N VAL A 5 8.51 11.46 -33.09
CA VAL A 5 9.38 11.42 -31.92
C VAL A 5 9.46 12.84 -31.37
N LEU A 6 9.04 13.02 -30.11
CA LEU A 6 9.01 14.33 -29.45
C LEU A 6 10.24 14.60 -28.59
N GLY A 7 11.08 13.59 -28.35
CA GLY A 7 12.30 13.77 -27.57
C GLY A 7 12.88 12.46 -27.05
N TYR A 8 13.89 12.59 -26.21
CA TYR A 8 14.55 11.48 -25.51
C TYR A 8 15.15 11.97 -24.19
N VAL A 9 15.49 11.03 -23.30
CA VAL A 9 16.25 11.33 -22.06
C VAL A 9 17.62 10.67 -22.22
N PRO A 10 18.70 11.43 -22.42
CA PRO A 10 20.03 10.86 -22.49
C PRO A 10 20.45 10.34 -21.12
N PHE A 11 21.29 9.31 -21.12
CA PHE A 11 21.97 8.87 -19.90
C PHE A 11 22.95 9.96 -19.45
N ASP A 12 22.94 10.27 -18.15
CA ASP A 12 23.83 11.25 -17.52
C ASP A 12 24.31 10.67 -16.19
N GLU A 13 25.62 10.40 -16.10
CA GLU A 13 26.25 9.74 -14.94
C GLU A 13 26.15 10.55 -13.65
N GLU A 14 25.88 11.86 -13.72
CA GLU A 14 25.72 12.69 -12.51
C GLU A 14 24.26 12.73 -12.02
N ILE A 15 23.30 12.22 -12.79
CA ILE A 15 21.90 12.08 -12.39
C ILE A 15 21.69 10.67 -11.83
N ILE A 16 22.16 10.48 -10.59
CA ILE A 16 22.04 9.19 -9.89
C ILE A 16 20.83 9.26 -8.96
N LEU A 17 19.85 8.39 -9.21
CA LEU A 17 18.82 8.10 -8.22
C LEU A 17 19.39 7.11 -7.20
N PRO A 18 19.32 7.40 -5.89
CA PRO A 18 19.78 6.46 -4.88
C PRO A 18 18.94 5.18 -4.95
N GLU A 19 19.62 4.06 -5.16
CA GLU A 19 19.03 2.72 -5.15
C GLU A 19 19.45 1.97 -3.88
N ARG A 20 18.60 1.04 -3.46
CA ARG A 20 18.90 0.03 -2.44
C ARG A 20 18.50 -1.35 -2.95
N HIS A 21 18.86 -2.37 -2.18
CA HIS A 21 18.62 -3.78 -2.55
C HIS A 21 17.18 -4.14 -2.97
N LEU A 22 16.19 -3.32 -2.58
CA LEU A 22 14.76 -3.58 -2.83
C LEU A 22 14.09 -2.57 -3.78
N GLY A 23 14.87 -1.67 -4.40
CA GLY A 23 14.34 -0.64 -5.32
C GLY A 23 14.92 0.74 -5.02
N LEU A 24 14.24 1.78 -5.48
CA LEU A 24 14.63 3.17 -5.21
C LEU A 24 14.53 3.49 -3.72
N VAL A 25 15.41 4.35 -3.22
CA VAL A 25 15.24 4.97 -1.91
C VAL A 25 14.05 5.95 -2.00
N PRO A 26 13.02 5.80 -1.15
CA PRO A 26 11.88 6.71 -1.10
C PRO A 26 12.31 8.14 -0.78
N SER A 27 11.58 9.11 -1.32
CA SER A 27 11.84 10.54 -1.07
C SER A 27 11.72 10.93 0.41
N VAL A 28 10.91 10.18 1.19
CA VAL A 28 10.80 10.39 2.65
C VAL A 28 12.12 10.15 3.38
N GLU A 29 13.00 9.31 2.83
CA GLU A 29 14.33 9.05 3.40
C GLU A 29 15.41 9.96 2.78
N GLN A 30 15.33 10.20 1.47
CA GLN A 30 16.32 11.01 0.77
C GLN A 30 15.72 11.75 -0.44
N GLU A 31 15.62 13.07 -0.34
CA GLU A 31 15.27 13.92 -1.48
C GLU A 31 16.48 14.18 -2.40
N LEU A 32 16.22 14.32 -3.70
CA LEU A 32 17.22 14.81 -4.63
C LEU A 32 17.55 16.27 -4.33
N SER A 33 18.81 16.65 -4.53
CA SER A 33 19.21 18.04 -4.42
C SER A 33 18.46 18.92 -5.44
N LYS A 34 18.18 20.17 -5.06
CA LYS A 34 17.60 21.17 -5.97
C LYS A 34 18.41 21.31 -7.27
N SER A 35 19.73 21.18 -7.20
CA SER A 35 20.63 21.17 -8.36
C SER A 35 20.40 19.98 -9.29
N ALA A 36 20.12 18.80 -8.76
CA ALA A 36 19.79 17.62 -9.57
C ALA A 36 18.48 17.84 -10.34
N TYR A 37 17.43 18.37 -9.69
CA TYR A 37 16.18 18.72 -10.38
C TYR A 37 16.38 19.77 -11.47
N GLN A 38 17.18 20.81 -11.21
CA GLN A 38 17.51 21.82 -12.23
C GLN A 38 18.27 21.21 -13.41
N LYS A 39 19.18 20.26 -13.16
CA LYS A 39 19.90 19.55 -14.22
C LYS A 39 18.96 18.71 -15.07
N ILE A 40 18.08 17.92 -14.44
CA ILE A 40 17.04 17.14 -15.14
C ILE A 40 16.16 18.06 -15.99
N GLY A 41 15.71 19.19 -15.43
CA GLY A 41 14.88 20.16 -16.15
C GLY A 41 15.57 20.75 -17.38
N LYS A 42 16.86 21.10 -17.26
CA LYS A 42 17.67 21.57 -18.40
C LYS A 42 17.85 20.50 -19.47
N LEU A 43 18.10 19.25 -19.04
CA LEU A 43 18.28 18.11 -19.93
C LEU A 43 17.02 17.89 -20.77
N LEU A 44 15.87 17.76 -20.11
CA LEU A 44 14.58 17.55 -20.77
C LEU A 44 14.19 18.72 -21.68
N SER A 45 14.44 19.96 -21.26
CA SER A 45 14.15 21.13 -22.09
C SER A 45 15.00 21.18 -23.37
N ALA A 46 16.18 20.56 -23.35
CA ALA A 46 17.07 20.51 -24.51
C ALA A 46 16.81 19.31 -25.44
N THR A 47 16.27 18.21 -24.91
CA THR A 47 16.10 16.95 -25.65
C THR A 47 14.66 16.56 -25.92
N VAL A 48 13.70 17.32 -25.39
CA VAL A 48 12.27 17.13 -25.62
C VAL A 48 11.67 18.43 -26.17
N ASP A 49 10.91 18.31 -27.26
CA ASP A 49 10.08 19.37 -27.83
C ASP A 49 8.84 19.57 -26.93
N ILE A 50 9.04 20.29 -25.83
CA ILE A 50 8.03 20.56 -24.81
C ILE A 50 6.82 21.30 -25.40
N ASP A 51 7.07 22.28 -26.27
CA ASP A 51 6.01 23.07 -26.91
C ASP A 51 5.11 22.19 -27.79
N LYS A 52 5.70 21.28 -28.56
CA LYS A 52 4.94 20.33 -29.37
C LYS A 52 4.21 19.31 -28.51
N LEU A 53 4.80 18.85 -27.40
CA LEU A 53 4.14 17.96 -26.45
C LEU A 53 2.90 18.63 -25.84
N ILE A 54 3.02 19.90 -25.40
CA ILE A 54 1.89 20.69 -24.90
C ILE A 54 0.83 20.88 -25.99
N SER A 55 1.23 21.22 -27.22
CA SER A 55 0.32 21.39 -28.36
C SER A 55 -0.48 20.11 -28.67
N ILE A 56 0.18 18.95 -28.63
CA ILE A 56 -0.48 17.65 -28.80
C ILE A 56 -1.43 17.37 -27.64
N ALA A 57 -1.01 17.57 -26.38
CA ALA A 57 -1.84 17.36 -25.21
C ALA A 57 -3.06 18.29 -25.15
N ALA A 58 -2.92 19.52 -25.67
CA ALA A 58 -3.98 20.51 -25.77
C ALA A 58 -4.94 20.26 -26.95
N SER A 59 -4.67 19.28 -27.82
CA SER A 59 -5.52 18.96 -28.97
C SER A 59 -6.66 18.03 -28.53
N PRO A 60 -7.90 18.52 -28.37
CA PRO A 60 -9.02 17.73 -27.82
C PRO A 60 -9.60 16.72 -28.83
N ASN A 61 -9.04 16.67 -30.05
CA ASN A 61 -9.61 15.94 -31.16
C ASN A 61 -9.64 14.44 -30.84
N ASN A 62 -10.84 13.94 -30.54
CA ASN A 62 -11.19 12.55 -30.23
C ASN A 62 -10.97 12.08 -28.78
N LEU A 63 -10.84 12.97 -27.80
CA LEU A 63 -10.98 12.52 -26.42
C LEU A 63 -12.44 12.15 -26.15
N PRO A 64 -12.73 10.98 -25.55
CA PRO A 64 -14.08 10.67 -25.13
C PRO A 64 -14.57 11.75 -24.16
N PRO A 65 -15.88 12.08 -24.16
CA PRO A 65 -16.43 13.06 -23.24
C PRO A 65 -16.07 12.63 -21.81
N PHE A 66 -15.47 13.53 -21.03
CA PHE A 66 -15.15 13.27 -19.64
C PHE A 66 -16.44 13.22 -18.82
N ASN A 67 -16.92 12.01 -18.54
CA ASN A 67 -18.29 11.79 -18.11
C ASN A 67 -18.44 11.34 -16.65
N LYS A 68 -17.34 11.10 -15.90
CA LYS A 68 -17.25 11.07 -14.42
C LYS A 68 -15.86 10.57 -13.96
N THR A 69 -15.38 11.06 -12.82
CA THR A 69 -14.27 10.45 -12.08
C THR A 69 -14.80 9.58 -10.95
N VAL A 70 -13.98 8.64 -10.49
CA VAL A 70 -14.21 7.92 -9.21
C VAL A 70 -14.30 8.84 -8.01
N PHE A 71 -13.80 10.07 -8.13
CA PHE A 71 -13.84 11.14 -7.12
C PHE A 71 -15.04 12.09 -7.26
N SER A 72 -16.02 11.76 -8.10
CA SER A 72 -17.16 12.64 -8.37
C SER A 72 -18.48 11.97 -8.00
N GLY A 73 -19.43 12.76 -7.46
CA GLY A 73 -20.80 12.31 -7.21
C GLY A 73 -21.00 11.44 -5.98
N ILE A 74 -20.01 11.31 -5.09
CA ILE A 74 -20.14 10.60 -3.81
C ILE A 74 -21.00 11.43 -2.86
N LYS A 75 -22.17 10.91 -2.49
CA LYS A 75 -23.13 11.58 -1.60
C LYS A 75 -23.10 11.00 -0.19
N GLU A 76 -22.77 9.72 -0.05
CA GLU A 76 -22.63 9.08 1.26
C GLU A 76 -21.49 9.73 2.06
N ARG A 77 -21.68 9.79 3.38
CA ARG A 77 -20.69 10.30 4.33
C ARG A 77 -20.59 9.36 5.52
N PHE A 78 -19.36 9.08 5.93
CA PHE A 78 -19.01 8.25 7.07
C PHE A 78 -18.20 9.11 8.05
N CYS A 79 -18.77 9.44 9.20
CA CYS A 79 -18.09 10.21 10.24
C CYS A 79 -17.18 9.29 11.07
N PHE A 80 -16.17 8.70 10.44
CA PHE A 80 -15.19 7.83 11.09
C PHE A 80 -13.83 8.50 11.16
N ARG A 81 -13.04 8.11 12.14
CA ARG A 81 -11.61 8.44 12.22
C ARG A 81 -10.76 7.22 11.92
N ILE A 82 -9.86 7.32 10.94
CA ILE A 82 -8.94 6.25 10.57
C ILE A 82 -7.51 6.69 10.89
N ALA A 83 -6.80 5.91 11.71
CA ALA A 83 -5.37 6.07 11.91
C ALA A 83 -4.61 5.46 10.71
N VAL A 84 -3.71 6.23 10.12
CA VAL A 84 -2.84 5.79 9.01
C VAL A 84 -1.40 5.82 9.50
N ALA A 85 -0.70 4.69 9.41
CA ALA A 85 0.72 4.63 9.75
C ALA A 85 1.53 5.44 8.74
N LEU A 86 2.38 6.37 9.15
CA LEU A 86 3.19 7.15 8.22
C LEU A 86 4.55 7.47 8.82
N ASP A 87 5.56 6.73 8.38
CA ASP A 87 6.98 6.93 8.71
C ASP A 87 7.89 6.20 7.70
N GLU A 88 9.17 6.09 8.00
CA GLU A 88 10.17 5.44 7.15
C GLU A 88 9.90 3.94 6.95
N ALA A 89 9.24 3.27 7.91
CA ALA A 89 8.84 1.88 7.77
C ALA A 89 7.55 1.72 6.95
N PHE A 90 6.64 2.70 6.99
CA PHE A 90 5.34 2.64 6.33
C PHE A 90 5.04 3.92 5.57
N ASN A 91 5.36 3.95 4.28
CA ASN A 91 5.17 5.12 3.41
C ASN A 91 4.65 4.76 2.01
N PHE A 92 4.22 3.52 1.78
CA PHE A 92 3.67 3.12 0.49
C PHE A 92 2.15 3.13 0.53
N TYR A 93 1.58 4.18 -0.06
CA TYR A 93 0.15 4.39 -0.20
C TYR A 93 -0.17 4.83 -1.62
N TYR A 94 -1.33 4.41 -2.12
CA TYR A 94 -1.97 5.14 -3.22
C TYR A 94 -2.60 6.39 -2.61
N GLN A 95 -2.12 7.57 -2.99
CA GLN A 95 -2.72 8.83 -2.53
C GLN A 95 -4.22 8.87 -2.85
N ASP A 96 -4.59 8.41 -4.05
CA ASP A 96 -5.97 8.18 -4.48
C ASP A 96 -6.83 7.40 -3.48
N ASN A 97 -6.27 6.43 -2.75
CA ASN A 97 -7.03 5.68 -1.74
C ASN A 97 -7.37 6.57 -0.54
N LEU A 98 -6.40 7.37 -0.08
CA LEU A 98 -6.58 8.29 1.03
C LEU A 98 -7.59 9.38 0.65
N ASP A 99 -7.41 9.99 -0.52
CA ASP A 99 -8.31 11.00 -1.07
C ASP A 99 -9.75 10.47 -1.20
N LEU A 100 -9.91 9.20 -1.61
CA LEU A 100 -11.22 8.58 -1.72
C LEU A 100 -11.88 8.37 -0.35
N LEU A 101 -11.12 7.98 0.69
CA LEU A 101 -11.63 7.86 2.06
C LEU A 101 -12.07 9.22 2.60
N GLU A 102 -11.27 10.27 2.43
CA GLU A 102 -11.63 11.64 2.82
C GLU A 102 -12.87 12.15 2.07
N LEU A 103 -13.00 11.81 0.78
CA LEU A 103 -14.18 12.15 -0.01
C LEU A 103 -15.45 11.47 0.51
N TYR A 104 -15.32 10.28 1.11
CA TYR A 104 -16.37 9.61 1.86
C TYR A 104 -16.62 10.24 3.25
N GLY A 105 -15.93 11.32 3.62
CA GLY A 105 -16.13 12.06 4.87
C GLY A 105 -15.31 11.55 6.07
N VAL A 106 -14.37 10.64 5.83
CA VAL A 106 -13.50 10.07 6.87
C VAL A 106 -12.44 11.09 7.28
N GLU A 107 -12.19 11.21 8.58
CA GLU A 107 -11.06 11.94 9.13
C GLU A 107 -9.83 11.02 9.17
N LEU A 108 -8.78 11.35 8.41
CA LEU A 108 -7.51 10.64 8.47
C LEU A 108 -6.60 11.28 9.53
N THR A 109 -6.04 10.46 10.41
CA THR A 109 -5.03 10.87 11.40
C THR A 109 -3.78 10.04 11.21
N TYR A 110 -2.62 10.68 11.22
CA TYR A 110 -1.35 10.00 10.96
C TYR A 110 -0.59 9.76 12.25
N PHE A 111 0.16 8.66 12.31
CA PHE A 111 1.04 8.31 13.43
C PHE A 111 2.25 7.52 12.93
N SER A 112 3.34 7.54 13.69
CA SER A 112 4.54 6.75 13.39
C SER A 112 4.59 5.50 14.27
N PRO A 113 4.53 4.29 13.68
CA PRO A 113 4.85 3.05 14.39
C PRO A 113 6.25 3.00 15.02
N ILE A 114 7.24 3.70 14.45
CA ILE A 114 8.60 3.78 14.98
C ILE A 114 8.66 4.71 16.20
N TYR A 115 8.10 5.92 16.11
CA TYR A 115 8.38 7.01 17.05
C TYR A 115 7.27 7.26 18.07
N ASP A 116 6.00 7.07 17.70
CA ASP A 116 4.88 7.33 18.60
C ASP A 116 4.69 6.17 19.59
N LYS A 117 4.24 6.48 20.80
CA LYS A 117 4.01 5.46 21.83
C LYS A 117 2.63 4.83 21.77
N TYR A 118 1.64 5.54 21.23
CA TYR A 118 0.24 5.15 21.22
C TYR A 118 -0.41 5.56 19.91
N LEU A 119 -1.45 4.81 19.53
CA LEU A 119 -2.34 5.22 18.45
C LEU A 119 -3.07 6.52 18.81
N PRO A 120 -3.46 7.32 17.80
CA PRO A 120 -4.40 8.42 18.01
C PRO A 120 -5.67 7.97 18.74
N ALA A 121 -6.24 8.86 19.55
CA ALA A 121 -7.46 8.57 20.30
C ALA A 121 -8.68 8.49 19.38
N ASP A 122 -9.67 7.71 19.82
CA ASP A 122 -11.02 7.64 19.22
C ASP A 122 -11.01 7.26 17.74
N ILE A 123 -10.23 6.24 17.37
CA ILE A 123 -10.19 5.70 16.02
C ILE A 123 -11.21 4.57 15.82
N ASP A 124 -11.77 4.52 14.61
CA ASP A 124 -12.69 3.50 14.15
C ASP A 124 -12.02 2.47 13.24
N GLY A 125 -10.98 2.93 12.52
CA GLY A 125 -10.15 2.09 11.66
C GLY A 125 -8.66 2.36 11.83
N LEU A 126 -7.86 1.38 11.44
CA LEU A 126 -6.41 1.46 11.36
C LEU A 126 -5.96 0.93 9.99
N TYR A 127 -5.23 1.74 9.24
CA TYR A 127 -4.65 1.39 7.95
C TYR A 127 -3.13 1.47 8.04
N ILE A 128 -2.46 0.32 7.90
CA ILE A 128 -1.01 0.22 7.84
C ILE A 128 -0.66 -0.21 6.41
N GLY A 129 -0.19 0.73 5.61
CA GLY A 129 0.20 0.51 4.22
C GLY A 129 1.48 -0.29 4.07
N GLY A 130 2.01 -0.27 2.86
CA GLY A 130 3.30 -0.89 2.57
C GLY A 130 4.49 -0.05 3.06
N GLY A 131 5.66 -0.64 2.93
CA GLY A 131 6.94 0.00 3.19
C GLY A 131 8.00 -1.06 3.47
N PHE A 132 9.00 -0.71 4.25
CA PHE A 132 10.17 -1.56 4.53
C PHE A 132 10.33 -1.86 6.02
N PRO A 133 9.34 -2.48 6.69
CA PRO A 133 9.42 -2.74 8.13
C PRO A 133 10.64 -3.60 8.52
N GLU A 134 11.17 -4.40 7.61
CA GLU A 134 12.36 -5.22 7.83
C GLU A 134 13.65 -4.39 8.03
N LEU A 135 13.73 -3.18 7.47
CA LEU A 135 14.87 -2.28 7.66
C LEU A 135 14.82 -1.61 9.04
N TYR A 136 13.62 -1.47 9.60
CA TYR A 136 13.34 -0.84 10.89
C TYR A 136 12.86 -1.84 11.94
N ALA A 137 13.04 -3.15 11.69
CA ALA A 137 12.45 -4.22 12.50
C ALA A 137 12.85 -4.15 13.97
N SER A 138 14.11 -3.79 14.25
CA SER A 138 14.62 -3.60 15.61
C SER A 138 13.90 -2.46 16.34
N LEU A 139 13.62 -1.35 15.66
CA LEU A 139 12.93 -0.18 16.24
C LEU A 139 11.45 -0.50 16.47
N LEU A 140 10.80 -1.11 15.48
CA LEU A 140 9.42 -1.58 15.57
C LEU A 140 9.22 -2.61 16.69
N ALA A 141 10.18 -3.53 16.86
CA ALA A 141 10.16 -4.52 17.92
C ALA A 141 10.37 -3.88 19.30
N ALA A 142 11.24 -2.87 19.40
CA ALA A 142 11.50 -2.14 20.64
C ALA A 142 10.31 -1.28 21.10
N ASN A 143 9.46 -0.81 20.18
CA ASN A 143 8.27 -0.03 20.51
C ASN A 143 7.11 -0.91 21.04
N THR A 144 7.30 -1.48 22.22
CA THR A 144 6.31 -2.34 22.88
C THR A 144 5.01 -1.61 23.21
N THR A 145 5.08 -0.31 23.50
CA THR A 145 3.91 0.53 23.79
C THR A 145 2.99 0.68 22.58
N MET A 146 3.56 0.94 21.40
CA MET A 146 2.76 1.03 20.17
C MET A 146 2.14 -0.32 19.81
N LYS A 147 2.93 -1.41 19.85
CA LYS A 147 2.43 -2.77 19.62
C LYS A 147 1.26 -3.10 20.55
N GLU A 148 1.35 -2.76 21.84
CA GLU A 148 0.24 -2.99 22.78
C GLU A 148 -0.96 -2.08 22.51
N SER A 149 -0.73 -0.83 22.08
CA SER A 149 -1.81 0.08 21.65
C SER A 149 -2.60 -0.51 20.47
N ILE A 150 -1.91 -1.08 19.48
CA ILE A 150 -2.53 -1.72 18.32
C ILE A 150 -3.28 -2.99 18.74
N ARG A 151 -2.70 -3.84 19.61
CA ARG A 151 -3.41 -5.00 20.17
C ARG A 151 -4.66 -4.60 20.96
N LYS A 152 -4.60 -3.51 21.73
CA LYS A 152 -5.76 -2.98 22.46
C LYS A 152 -6.85 -2.52 21.50
N ALA A 153 -6.49 -1.80 20.43
CA ALA A 153 -7.44 -1.40 19.39
C ALA A 153 -8.12 -2.63 18.75
N HIS A 154 -7.36 -3.66 18.41
CA HIS A 154 -7.88 -4.93 17.91
C HIS A 154 -8.89 -5.57 18.88
N ARG A 155 -8.55 -5.69 20.17
CA ARG A 155 -9.45 -6.26 21.19
C ARG A 155 -10.73 -5.42 21.37
N ASN A 156 -10.65 -4.12 21.12
CA ASN A 156 -11.78 -3.20 21.18
C ASN A 156 -12.58 -3.12 19.86
N GLY A 157 -12.32 -4.02 18.90
CA GLY A 157 -13.09 -4.15 17.67
C GLY A 157 -12.79 -3.11 16.59
N VAL A 158 -11.70 -2.35 16.71
CA VAL A 158 -11.21 -1.47 15.63
C VAL A 158 -10.94 -2.33 14.39
N VAL A 159 -11.38 -1.83 13.23
CA VAL A 159 -11.13 -2.50 11.94
C VAL A 159 -9.71 -2.22 11.51
N ILE A 160 -8.91 -3.25 11.24
CA ILE A 160 -7.48 -3.08 10.93
C ILE A 160 -7.17 -3.67 9.55
N TYR A 161 -6.56 -2.86 8.69
CA TYR A 161 -6.09 -3.27 7.38
C TYR A 161 -4.57 -3.09 7.26
N GLY A 162 -3.86 -4.15 6.87
CA GLY A 162 -2.41 -4.14 6.66
C GLY A 162 -2.03 -4.57 5.24
N GLU A 163 -1.29 -3.74 4.51
CA GLU A 163 -0.79 -4.06 3.17
C GLU A 163 0.70 -4.38 3.18
N CYS A 164 1.10 -5.52 2.63
CA CYS A 164 2.48 -5.98 2.51
C CYS A 164 3.30 -5.78 3.80
N GLY A 165 4.09 -4.71 3.90
CA GLY A 165 4.81 -4.33 5.11
C GLY A 165 3.90 -4.20 6.33
N GLY A 166 2.71 -3.60 6.18
CA GLY A 166 1.71 -3.53 7.24
C GLY A 166 1.23 -4.90 7.71
N MET A 167 1.03 -5.86 6.80
CA MET A 167 0.74 -7.25 7.19
C MET A 167 1.92 -7.86 7.96
N MET A 168 3.16 -7.64 7.51
CA MET A 168 4.36 -8.13 8.20
C MET A 168 4.46 -7.61 9.64
N TYR A 169 4.07 -6.36 9.88
CA TYR A 169 4.05 -5.76 11.22
C TYR A 169 2.88 -6.26 12.09
N LEU A 170 1.77 -6.68 11.48
CA LEU A 170 0.62 -7.24 12.20
C LEU A 170 0.80 -8.71 12.61
N LEU A 171 1.73 -9.42 11.97
CA LEU A 171 2.08 -10.81 12.25
C LEU A 171 2.79 -10.99 13.60
N GLU A 172 3.03 -12.23 14.02
CA GLU A 172 3.74 -12.52 15.27
C GLU A 172 5.21 -12.13 15.19
N GLN A 173 5.86 -12.43 14.05
CA GLN A 173 7.30 -12.25 13.90
C GLN A 173 7.68 -11.83 12.49
N LEU A 174 8.77 -11.08 12.41
CA LEU A 174 9.49 -10.77 11.18
C LEU A 174 10.94 -11.24 11.34
N ILE A 175 11.40 -12.07 10.41
CA ILE A 175 12.81 -12.49 10.31
C ILE A 175 13.48 -11.64 9.23
N ASP A 176 14.46 -10.83 9.61
CA ASP A 176 15.14 -9.88 8.72
C ASP A 176 16.16 -10.58 7.78
N PHE A 177 16.79 -9.82 6.87
CA PHE A 177 17.82 -10.35 5.96
C PHE A 177 19.06 -10.93 6.67
N LYS A 178 19.28 -10.57 7.93
CA LYS A 178 20.37 -11.09 8.78
C LYS A 178 19.93 -12.31 9.58
N ASN A 179 18.72 -12.83 9.35
CA ASN A 179 18.08 -13.91 10.10
C ASN A 179 17.83 -13.58 11.59
N ASN A 180 17.79 -12.29 11.98
CA ASN A 180 17.32 -11.96 13.31
C ASN A 180 15.80 -12.00 13.34
N THR A 181 15.25 -12.62 14.37
CA THR A 181 13.82 -12.66 14.63
C THR A 181 13.40 -11.47 15.47
N HIS A 182 12.38 -10.76 15.02
CA HIS A 182 11.82 -9.59 15.68
C HIS A 182 10.35 -9.82 16.00
N GLU A 183 9.96 -9.62 17.26
CA GLU A 183 8.56 -9.72 17.67
C GLU A 183 7.75 -8.52 17.18
N MET A 184 6.65 -8.82 16.50
CA MET A 184 5.74 -7.85 15.88
C MET A 184 4.42 -7.78 16.67
N CYS A 185 3.34 -7.27 16.08
CA CYS A 185 2.08 -7.07 16.83
C CYS A 185 1.42 -8.38 17.26
N GLY A 186 1.63 -9.51 16.57
CA GLY A 186 1.04 -10.81 16.94
C GLY A 186 -0.48 -10.85 16.92
N ILE A 187 -1.10 -10.06 16.05
CA ILE A 187 -2.55 -10.09 15.82
C ILE A 187 -2.89 -11.16 14.78
N LEU A 188 -2.09 -11.23 13.73
CA LEU A 188 -2.16 -12.27 12.71
C LEU A 188 -1.16 -13.38 13.09
N LYS A 189 -1.57 -14.64 12.94
CA LYS A 189 -0.72 -15.80 13.25
C LYS A 189 0.21 -16.09 12.09
N GLY A 190 1.50 -16.26 12.38
CA GLY A 190 2.52 -16.57 11.40
C GLY A 190 3.71 -15.62 11.44
N THR A 191 4.69 -15.97 10.62
CA THR A 191 5.98 -15.29 10.54
C THR A 191 6.30 -14.95 9.10
N THR A 192 6.73 -13.71 8.86
CA THR A 192 7.35 -13.35 7.58
C THR A 192 8.85 -13.49 7.67
N LYS A 193 9.49 -14.02 6.63
CA LYS A 193 10.95 -14.11 6.54
C LYS A 193 11.44 -13.45 5.27
N MET A 194 12.39 -12.53 5.40
CA MET A 194 13.05 -11.92 4.23
C MET A 194 13.90 -12.96 3.51
N GLU A 195 13.70 -13.10 2.21
CA GLU A 195 14.45 -14.03 1.35
C GLU A 195 15.46 -13.27 0.48
N ASN A 196 16.53 -13.95 0.07
CA ASN A 196 17.54 -13.38 -0.84
C ASN A 196 17.08 -13.34 -2.31
N LYS A 197 15.81 -13.62 -2.57
CA LYS A 197 15.19 -13.53 -3.90
C LYS A 197 13.76 -13.02 -3.76
N ARG A 198 13.34 -12.26 -4.77
CA ARG A 198 11.98 -11.74 -4.90
C ARG A 198 10.95 -12.88 -4.91
N GLN A 199 9.90 -12.74 -4.10
CA GLN A 199 8.84 -13.75 -3.92
C GLN A 199 7.56 -13.39 -4.70
N GLY A 200 7.29 -12.09 -4.83
CA GLY A 200 6.18 -11.54 -5.61
C GLY A 200 6.58 -10.27 -6.34
N LEU A 201 6.02 -10.10 -7.54
CA LEU A 201 6.15 -8.89 -8.37
C LEU A 201 5.06 -8.86 -9.44
N GLY A 202 4.42 -7.71 -9.56
CA GLY A 202 3.59 -7.34 -10.70
C GLY A 202 2.10 -7.29 -10.36
N TYR A 203 1.31 -7.01 -11.39
CA TYR A 203 -0.14 -6.97 -11.27
C TYR A 203 -0.73 -8.38 -11.13
N VAL A 204 -1.71 -8.49 -10.25
CA VAL A 204 -2.41 -9.74 -9.94
C VAL A 204 -3.92 -9.52 -10.00
N THR A 205 -4.65 -10.61 -10.22
CA THR A 205 -6.09 -10.69 -9.99
C THR A 205 -6.32 -11.51 -8.75
N ALA A 206 -7.01 -10.95 -7.76
CA ALA A 206 -7.36 -11.62 -6.53
C ALA A 206 -8.85 -11.99 -6.55
N LYS A 207 -9.15 -13.24 -6.21
CA LYS A 207 -10.51 -13.74 -5.99
C LYS A 207 -10.71 -13.97 -4.50
N THR A 208 -11.74 -13.35 -3.95
CA THR A 208 -12.10 -13.46 -2.55
C THR A 208 -12.74 -14.82 -2.26
N ILE A 209 -12.20 -15.58 -1.31
CA ILE A 209 -12.69 -16.96 -1.02
C ILE A 209 -13.60 -17.05 0.21
N GLN A 210 -13.68 -15.98 1.00
CA GLN A 210 -14.60 -15.79 2.14
C GLN A 210 -14.86 -14.31 2.33
N ASP A 211 -15.90 -13.91 3.05
CA ASP A 211 -16.17 -12.50 3.31
C ASP A 211 -15.01 -11.85 4.07
N THR A 212 -14.65 -10.63 3.69
CA THR A 212 -13.54 -9.84 4.25
C THR A 212 -13.99 -8.43 4.59
N LEU A 213 -13.06 -7.60 5.09
CA LEU A 213 -13.32 -6.19 5.36
C LEU A 213 -13.73 -5.39 4.10
N MET A 214 -13.30 -5.82 2.91
CA MET A 214 -13.42 -5.02 1.68
C MET A 214 -14.22 -5.70 0.57
N CYS A 215 -14.39 -7.01 0.66
CA CYS A 215 -14.94 -7.84 -0.42
C CYS A 215 -15.82 -8.95 0.16
N SER A 216 -16.89 -9.28 -0.56
CA SER A 216 -17.68 -10.49 -0.33
C SER A 216 -17.04 -11.70 -1.00
N ARG A 217 -17.36 -12.90 -0.52
CA ARG A 217 -16.94 -14.15 -1.15
C ARG A 217 -17.33 -14.18 -2.63
N GLY A 218 -16.35 -14.47 -3.48
CA GLY A 218 -16.52 -14.56 -4.93
C GLY A 218 -16.14 -13.28 -5.68
N ASP A 219 -16.00 -12.14 -4.99
CA ASP A 219 -15.58 -10.89 -5.62
C ASP A 219 -14.17 -11.02 -6.20
N ILE A 220 -13.96 -10.39 -7.36
CA ILE A 220 -12.70 -10.38 -8.09
C ILE A 220 -12.23 -8.95 -8.24
N PHE A 221 -11.01 -8.67 -7.83
CA PHE A 221 -10.40 -7.34 -7.95
C PHE A 221 -8.96 -7.42 -8.44
N LYS A 222 -8.44 -6.29 -8.90
CA LYS A 222 -7.04 -6.15 -9.32
C LYS A 222 -6.21 -5.61 -8.17
N ALA A 223 -5.00 -6.12 -8.04
CA ALA A 223 -4.03 -5.64 -7.07
C ALA A 223 -2.62 -5.68 -7.67
N HIS A 224 -1.65 -5.23 -6.89
CA HIS A 224 -0.23 -5.36 -7.19
C HIS A 224 0.48 -6.02 -6.01
N GLU A 225 1.44 -6.89 -6.29
CA GLU A 225 2.34 -7.43 -5.27
C GLU A 225 3.78 -7.02 -5.60
N PHE A 226 4.56 -6.66 -4.58
CA PHE A 226 6.01 -6.60 -4.69
C PHE A 226 6.64 -6.87 -3.33
N HIS A 227 7.14 -8.09 -3.13
CA HIS A 227 7.69 -8.50 -1.85
C HIS A 227 8.84 -9.51 -2.02
N TRP A 228 9.75 -9.45 -1.06
CA TRP A 228 10.88 -10.37 -0.93
C TRP A 228 10.72 -11.30 0.27
N SER A 229 9.71 -11.09 1.10
CA SER A 229 9.41 -11.97 2.21
C SER A 229 8.58 -13.18 1.78
N SER A 230 8.89 -14.33 2.36
CA SER A 230 8.03 -15.50 2.40
C SER A 230 7.12 -15.43 3.64
N LEU A 231 5.96 -16.08 3.59
CA LEU A 231 5.00 -16.16 4.69
C LEU A 231 4.92 -17.60 5.19
N HIS A 232 5.16 -17.79 6.48
CA HIS A 232 5.11 -19.09 7.15
C HIS A 232 3.94 -19.12 8.13
N THR A 233 2.96 -19.98 7.87
CA THR A 233 1.75 -20.14 8.69
C THR A 233 1.47 -21.62 8.95
N SER A 234 0.51 -21.92 9.84
CA SER A 234 0.05 -23.30 10.04
C SER A 234 -0.83 -23.77 8.88
N ALA A 235 -1.02 -25.09 8.76
CA ALA A 235 -1.83 -25.69 7.69
C ALA A 235 -3.33 -25.33 7.79
N GLU A 236 -3.80 -24.97 8.99
CA GLU A 236 -5.19 -24.61 9.30
C GLU A 236 -5.49 -23.13 9.02
N THR A 237 -4.49 -22.38 8.54
CA THR A 237 -4.64 -20.94 8.26
C THR A 237 -5.69 -20.70 7.20
N GLN A 238 -6.65 -19.84 7.53
CA GLN A 238 -7.68 -19.39 6.60
C GLN A 238 -7.17 -18.17 5.84
N TYR A 239 -7.17 -18.27 4.51
CA TYR A 239 -6.73 -17.21 3.62
C TYR A 239 -7.92 -16.41 3.09
N ALA A 240 -7.71 -15.13 2.79
CA ALA A 240 -8.76 -14.25 2.25
C ALA A 240 -8.91 -14.41 0.73
N TYR A 241 -7.80 -14.67 0.04
CA TYR A 241 -7.68 -14.56 -1.41
C TYR A 241 -7.02 -15.77 -2.06
N GLU A 242 -7.51 -16.11 -3.25
CA GLU A 242 -6.76 -16.80 -4.30
C GLU A 242 -6.22 -15.76 -5.28
N VAL A 243 -4.90 -15.72 -5.46
CA VAL A 243 -4.20 -14.70 -6.25
C VAL A 243 -3.61 -15.33 -7.50
N PHE A 244 -3.87 -14.71 -8.65
CA PHE A 244 -3.47 -15.16 -9.98
C PHE A 244 -2.60 -14.11 -10.65
N LYS A 245 -1.44 -14.49 -11.21
CA LYS A 245 -0.78 -13.68 -12.23
C LYS A 245 -1.34 -13.98 -13.61
N TYR A 246 -1.12 -13.05 -14.53
CA TYR A 246 -1.45 -13.28 -15.92
C TYR A 246 -0.72 -14.53 -16.44
N GLY A 247 -1.49 -15.52 -16.90
CA GLY A 247 -0.99 -16.80 -17.42
C GLY A 247 -0.85 -17.92 -16.37
N ASP A 248 -1.10 -17.65 -15.09
CA ASP A 248 -1.09 -18.70 -14.06
C ASP A 248 -2.34 -19.58 -14.16
N HIS A 249 -2.16 -20.89 -14.00
CA HIS A 249 -3.26 -21.86 -13.88
C HIS A 249 -3.54 -22.28 -12.44
N ILE A 250 -2.60 -22.04 -11.52
CA ILE A 250 -2.68 -22.41 -10.11
C ILE A 250 -2.59 -21.13 -9.27
N PRO A 251 -3.59 -20.81 -8.44
CA PRO A 251 -3.52 -19.63 -7.59
C PRO A 251 -2.54 -19.83 -6.44
N LYS A 252 -1.91 -18.73 -6.02
CA LYS A 252 -1.34 -18.62 -4.68
C LYS A 252 -2.44 -18.24 -3.69
N ARG A 253 -2.22 -18.51 -2.40
CA ARG A 253 -3.10 -18.03 -1.33
C ARG A 253 -2.47 -16.82 -0.66
N ASP A 254 -3.29 -15.82 -0.37
CA ASP A 254 -2.88 -14.58 0.30
C ASP A 254 -4.02 -14.04 1.18
N GLY A 255 -3.69 -13.08 2.03
CA GLY A 255 -4.61 -12.46 2.95
C GLY A 255 -4.83 -13.32 4.19
N LEU A 256 -4.49 -12.78 5.36
CA LEU A 256 -4.71 -13.38 6.66
C LEU A 256 -5.80 -12.60 7.38
N ILE A 257 -6.68 -13.33 8.04
CA ILE A 257 -7.84 -12.76 8.75
C ILE A 257 -7.77 -13.13 10.22
N ALA A 258 -8.02 -12.15 11.09
CA ALA A 258 -8.24 -12.37 12.51
C ALA A 258 -9.34 -11.41 13.01
N ASN A 259 -10.55 -11.92 13.26
CA ASN A 259 -11.72 -11.10 13.56
C ASN A 259 -11.92 -9.99 12.51
N ARG A 260 -11.77 -8.72 12.91
CA ARG A 260 -11.94 -7.53 12.06
C ARG A 260 -10.59 -7.00 11.55
N VAL A 261 -9.66 -7.91 11.28
CA VAL A 261 -8.32 -7.61 10.78
C VAL A 261 -8.06 -8.38 9.51
N LEU A 262 -7.53 -7.67 8.51
CA LEU A 262 -7.08 -8.23 7.25
C LEU A 262 -5.65 -7.75 6.99
N GLY A 263 -4.72 -8.67 6.79
CA GLY A 263 -3.37 -8.37 6.30
C GLY A 263 -3.10 -9.14 5.01
N SER A 264 -2.58 -8.51 3.96
CA SER A 264 -2.33 -9.16 2.66
C SER A 264 -1.10 -8.59 1.98
N TYR A 265 -0.38 -9.38 1.17
CA TYR A 265 0.67 -8.83 0.29
C TYR A 265 0.11 -8.01 -0.87
N CYS A 266 -1.17 -8.16 -1.20
CA CYS A 266 -1.84 -7.38 -2.24
C CYS A 266 -1.97 -5.92 -1.83
N HIS A 267 -1.40 -5.03 -2.65
CA HIS A 267 -1.69 -3.61 -2.63
C HIS A 267 -2.92 -3.33 -3.48
N ILE A 268 -3.97 -2.77 -2.87
CA ILE A 268 -5.25 -2.56 -3.51
C ILE A 268 -5.42 -1.08 -3.83
N HIS A 269 -5.68 -0.75 -5.09
CA HIS A 269 -5.99 0.61 -5.50
C HIS A 269 -7.51 0.78 -5.60
N PHE A 270 -8.13 1.53 -4.67
CA PHE A 270 -9.57 1.68 -4.56
C PHE A 270 -10.21 2.35 -5.78
N SER A 271 -9.51 3.22 -6.50
CA SER A 271 -9.99 3.78 -7.78
C SER A 271 -10.22 2.72 -8.87
N THR A 272 -9.70 1.50 -8.74
CA THR A 272 -10.01 0.40 -9.68
C THR A 272 -11.42 -0.15 -9.49
N ASP A 273 -11.94 -0.12 -8.26
CA ASP A 273 -13.33 -0.37 -7.91
C ASP A 273 -13.68 0.36 -6.60
N PRO A 274 -14.33 1.55 -6.66
CA PRO A 274 -14.66 2.35 -5.47
C PRO A 274 -15.56 1.64 -4.46
N LYS A 275 -16.18 0.51 -4.82
CA LYS A 275 -16.93 -0.33 -3.87
C LYS A 275 -16.03 -0.90 -2.78
N LEU A 276 -14.75 -1.12 -3.05
CA LEU A 276 -13.79 -1.65 -2.08
C LEU A 276 -13.64 -0.68 -0.89
N ALA A 277 -13.42 0.60 -1.17
CA ALA A 277 -13.38 1.64 -0.14
C ALA A 277 -14.71 1.75 0.61
N LYS A 278 -15.83 1.73 -0.12
CA LYS A 278 -17.15 1.80 0.51
C LYS A 278 -17.41 0.61 1.44
N GLN A 279 -17.08 -0.61 1.03
CA GLN A 279 -17.28 -1.82 1.82
C GLN A 279 -16.37 -1.85 3.06
N PHE A 280 -15.15 -1.34 2.95
CA PHE A 280 -14.28 -1.11 4.09
C PHE A 280 -14.95 -0.21 5.14
N LEU A 281 -15.53 0.91 4.71
CA LEU A 281 -16.24 1.84 5.58
C LEU A 281 -17.56 1.26 6.13
N CYS A 282 -18.34 0.54 5.32
CA CYS A 282 -19.51 -0.18 5.80
C CYS A 282 -19.14 -1.20 6.89
N THR A 283 -18.03 -1.91 6.71
CA THR A 283 -17.53 -2.84 7.73
C THR A 283 -17.26 -2.09 9.02
N ILE A 284 -16.61 -0.92 8.99
CA ILE A 284 -16.41 -0.07 10.16
C ILE A 284 -17.76 0.30 10.82
N ALA A 285 -18.78 0.63 10.04
CA ALA A 285 -20.10 0.99 10.53
C ALA A 285 -20.80 -0.13 11.31
N ASP A 286 -20.58 -1.39 10.95
CA ASP A 286 -21.15 -2.57 11.64
C ASP A 286 -20.59 -2.77 13.08
N ARG A 287 -19.83 -1.81 13.61
CA ARG A 287 -19.32 -1.76 14.99
C ARG A 287 -20.34 -1.20 16.00
N SER A 288 -21.49 -0.71 15.55
CA SER A 288 -22.53 -0.10 16.39
C SER A 288 -23.37 -1.12 17.17
#